data_AF-A0A3S3P373-F1
#
_entry.id   AF-A0A3S3P373-F1
#
_cell.length_a   1.000
_cell.length_b   1.000
_cell.length_c   1.000
_cell.angle_alpha   90.00
_cell.angle_beta   90.00
_cell.angle_gamma   90.00
#
_symmetry.space_group_name_H-M   'P 1'
#
loop_
_entity.id
_entity.type
_entity.pdbx_description
1 polymer ?
#
loop_
_entity_poly.entity_id
_entity_poly.type
_entity_poly.pdbx_seq_one_letter_code
_entity_poly.pdbx_strand_id
1 'polypeptide(L)'
;MRMQIEEHKGDGLKQYYITKIEELQLIVTEKTQNLRRLQAQRNELNAKVRMLREELQLLQEQGSYVGEVVKPMDKKKVLVKVHPEGKFVVDIDKNIDINDVTPN
;
A
#
# COMPACT_ATOMS: atom_id res chain seq x y z
N MET A 1 26.85 -9.06 69.84
CA MET A 1 25.89 -10.00 69.22
C MET A 1 24.55 -9.28 69.13
N ARG A 2 23.89 -9.26 67.96
CA ARG A 2 22.57 -8.63 67.63
C ARG A 2 22.54 -7.28 66.87
N MET A 3 23.43 -7.05 65.90
CA MET A 3 23.26 -5.86 65.00
C MET A 3 23.61 -6.12 63.53
N GLN A 4 23.40 -7.33 63.02
CA GLN A 4 23.64 -7.66 61.59
C GLN A 4 22.51 -8.46 60.92
N ILE A 5 21.37 -8.69 61.58
CA ILE A 5 20.33 -9.60 61.08
C ILE A 5 19.15 -8.88 60.39
N GLU A 6 19.02 -7.55 60.54
CA GLU A 6 17.83 -6.82 60.06
C GLU A 6 17.95 -6.20 58.65
N GLU A 7 19.15 -5.99 58.10
CA GLU A 7 19.30 -5.33 56.77
C GLU A 7 19.09 -6.26 55.57
N HIS A 8 19.22 -7.58 55.72
CA HIS A 8 19.18 -8.51 54.59
C HIS A 8 17.81 -9.13 54.27
N LYS A 9 16.77 -8.87 55.07
CA LYS A 9 15.44 -9.47 54.84
C LYS A 9 14.63 -8.81 53.72
N GLY A 10 14.90 -7.55 53.38
CA GLY A 10 14.18 -6.83 52.31
C GLY A 10 14.79 -6.97 50.92
N ASP A 11 16.10 -7.25 50.84
CA ASP A 11 16.86 -7.13 49.59
C ASP A 11 16.60 -8.31 48.64
N GLY A 12 16.46 -9.53 49.17
CA GLY A 12 16.06 -10.70 48.37
C GLY A 12 14.63 -10.61 47.83
N LEU A 13 13.71 -10.02 48.62
CA LEU A 13 12.33 -9.77 48.18
C LEU A 13 12.28 -8.71 47.07
N LYS A 14 13.09 -7.65 47.23
CA LYS A 14 13.25 -6.60 46.22
C LYS A 14 13.83 -7.17 44.92
N GLN A 15 14.85 -8.01 45.00
CA GLN A 15 15.43 -8.68 43.83
C GLN A 15 14.40 -9.57 43.11
N TYR A 16 13.59 -10.32 43.86
CA TYR A 16 12.50 -11.13 43.28
C TYR A 16 11.51 -10.28 42.49
N TYR A 17 11.05 -9.15 43.04
CA TYR A 17 10.14 -8.26 42.32
C TYR A 17 10.81 -7.57 41.12
N ILE A 18 12.08 -7.20 41.22
CA ILE A 18 12.84 -6.64 40.08
C ILE A 18 12.89 -7.66 38.93
N THR A 19 13.31 -8.90 39.21
CA THR A 19 13.35 -9.97 38.20
C THR A 19 11.94 -10.25 37.63
N LYS A 20 10.90 -10.23 38.47
CA LYS A 20 9.52 -10.40 38.01
C LYS A 20 9.05 -9.26 37.09
N ILE A 21 9.46 -8.03 37.39
CA ILE A 21 9.17 -6.85 36.55
C ILE A 21 9.90 -6.97 35.21
N GLU A 22 11.17 -7.37 35.21
CA GLU A 22 11.96 -7.58 33.99
C GLU A 22 11.35 -8.67 33.09
N GLU A 23 10.94 -9.80 33.66
CA GLU A 23 10.22 -10.86 32.93
C GLU A 23 8.93 -10.32 32.29
N LEU A 24 8.13 -9.57 33.05
CA LEU A 24 6.88 -9.00 32.54
C LEU A 24 7.13 -7.95 31.45
N GLN A 25 8.17 -7.13 31.59
CA GLN A 25 8.59 -6.15 30.58
C GLN A 25 9.06 -6.84 29.29
N LEU A 26 9.75 -7.97 29.39
CA LEU A 26 10.14 -8.78 28.23
C LEU A 26 8.89 -9.28 27.48
N ILE A 27 7.93 -9.86 28.20
CA ILE A 27 6.67 -10.35 27.63
C ILE A 27 5.88 -9.22 26.95
N VAL A 28 5.80 -8.05 27.58
CA VAL A 28 5.15 -6.87 27.00
C VAL A 28 5.85 -6.44 25.71
N THR A 29 7.18 -6.47 25.68
CA THR A 29 7.97 -6.10 24.51
C THR A 29 7.73 -7.06 23.35
N GLU A 30 7.77 -8.38 23.59
CA GLU A 30 7.48 -9.40 22.58
C GLU A 30 6.06 -9.26 22.01
N LYS A 31 5.06 -9.07 22.88
CA LYS A 31 3.68 -8.84 22.43
C LYS A 31 3.54 -7.57 21.61
N THR A 32 4.24 -6.51 22.00
CA THR A 32 4.23 -5.23 21.27
C THR A 32 4.86 -5.37 19.88
N GLN A 33 5.96 -6.11 19.76
CA GLN A 33 6.56 -6.41 18.45
C GLN A 33 5.62 -7.23 17.57
N ASN A 34 4.98 -8.25 18.13
CA ASN A 34 3.98 -9.05 17.41
C ASN A 34 2.78 -8.23 16.96
N LEU A 35 2.28 -7.32 17.81
CA LEU A 35 1.20 -6.40 17.45
C LEU A 35 1.61 -5.48 16.29
N ARG A 36 2.82 -4.91 16.33
CA ARG A 36 3.33 -4.07 15.22
C ARG A 36 3.43 -4.86 13.92
N ARG A 37 3.91 -6.11 13.97
CA ARG A 37 3.96 -6.99 12.79
C ARG A 37 2.56 -7.26 12.23
N LEU A 38 1.60 -7.63 13.07
CA LEU A 38 0.22 -7.89 12.66
C LEU A 38 -0.44 -6.62 12.09
N GLN A 39 -0.18 -5.47 12.71
CA GLN A 39 -0.69 -4.18 12.23
C GLN A 39 -0.12 -3.83 10.85
N ALA A 40 1.16 -4.08 10.61
CA ALA A 40 1.77 -3.90 9.30
C ALA A 40 1.13 -4.82 8.25
N GLN A 41 0.93 -6.10 8.56
CA GLN A 41 0.25 -7.05 7.65
C GLN A 41 -1.19 -6.61 7.33
N ARG A 42 -1.95 -6.15 8.34
CA ARG A 42 -3.30 -5.61 8.15
C ARG A 42 -3.29 -4.37 7.27
N ASN A 43 -2.31 -3.48 7.46
CA ASN A 43 -2.18 -2.27 6.65
C ASN A 43 -1.83 -2.60 5.19
N GLU A 44 -0.94 -3.56 4.96
CA GLU A 44 -0.62 -4.03 3.60
C GLU A 44 -1.86 -4.61 2.90
N LEU A 45 -2.64 -5.43 3.61
CA LEU A 45 -3.86 -6.02 3.06
C LEU A 45 -4.91 -4.93 2.76
N ASN A 46 -5.08 -3.97 3.66
CA ASN A 46 -5.99 -2.84 3.43
C ASN A 46 -5.55 -1.97 2.24
N ALA A 47 -4.24 -1.81 2.02
CA ALA A 47 -3.73 -1.12 0.84
C ALA A 47 -4.07 -1.89 -0.45
N LYS A 48 -3.95 -3.22 -0.45
CA LYS A 48 -4.36 -4.07 -1.58
C LYS A 48 -5.86 -3.95 -1.89
N VAL A 49 -6.71 -4.01 -0.86
CA VAL A 49 -8.16 -3.83 -1.02
C VAL A 49 -8.47 -2.44 -1.58
N ARG A 50 -7.75 -1.40 -1.14
CA ARG A 50 -7.91 -0.06 -1.68
C ARG A 50 -7.54 0.02 -3.16
N MET A 51 -6.42 -0.56 -3.57
CA MET A 51 -6.01 -0.58 -4.99
C MET A 51 -7.05 -1.30 -5.85
N LEU A 52 -7.53 -2.47 -5.41
CA LEU A 52 -8.59 -3.20 -6.13
C LEU A 52 -9.89 -2.40 -6.24
N ARG A 53 -10.22 -1.60 -5.23
CA ARG A 53 -11.38 -0.70 -5.28
C ARG A 53 -11.19 0.44 -6.29
N GLU A 54 -9.98 0.98 -6.39
CA GLU A 54 -9.63 2.01 -7.38
C GLU A 54 -9.66 1.41 -8.81
N GLU A 55 -9.14 0.20 -9.02
CA GLU A 55 -9.25 -0.53 -10.29
C GLU A 55 -10.71 -0.83 -10.66
N LEU A 56 -11.53 -1.27 -9.70
CA LEU A 56 -12.94 -1.52 -9.94
C LEU A 56 -13.69 -0.24 -10.33
N GLN A 57 -13.30 0.90 -9.77
CA GLN A 57 -13.86 2.20 -10.15
C GLN A 57 -13.48 2.57 -11.59
N LEU A 58 -12.22 2.33 -12.00
CA LEU A 58 -11.79 2.51 -13.41
C LEU A 58 -12.54 1.57 -14.37
N LEU A 59 -12.88 0.35 -13.93
CA LEU A 59 -13.71 -0.56 -14.73
C LEU A 59 -15.19 -0.13 -14.81
N GLN A 60 -15.66 0.64 -13.82
CA GLN A 60 -17.02 1.20 -13.80
C GLN A 60 -17.11 2.51 -14.58
N GLU A 61 -15.99 3.20 -14.82
CA GLU A 61 -15.92 4.23 -15.85
C GLU A 61 -16.29 3.60 -17.19
N GLN A 62 -17.10 4.32 -17.99
CA GLN A 62 -17.59 3.78 -19.25
C GLN A 62 -16.42 3.33 -20.12
N GLY A 63 -16.51 2.11 -20.67
CA GLY A 63 -15.46 1.52 -21.48
C GLY A 63 -14.99 2.48 -22.58
N SER A 64 -13.69 2.52 -22.83
CA SER A 64 -13.11 3.37 -23.87
C SER A 64 -13.67 2.97 -25.24
N TYR A 65 -13.98 3.98 -26.07
CA TYR A 65 -14.39 3.74 -27.44
C TYR A 65 -13.22 3.13 -28.23
N VAL A 66 -13.47 2.00 -28.87
CA VAL A 66 -12.51 1.38 -29.80
C VAL A 66 -12.67 2.08 -31.16
N GLY A 67 -11.59 2.68 -31.64
CA GLY A 67 -11.55 3.38 -32.93
C GLY A 67 -10.40 2.91 -33.79
N GLU A 68 -10.59 2.98 -35.11
CA GLU A 68 -9.55 2.70 -36.10
C GLU A 68 -8.79 3.98 -36.44
N VAL A 69 -7.46 3.91 -36.47
CA VAL A 69 -6.63 5.05 -36.90
C VAL A 69 -6.61 5.12 -38.41
N VAL A 70 -7.14 6.22 -38.96
CA VAL A 70 -7.16 6.45 -40.41
C VAL A 70 -5.92 7.21 -40.87
N LYS A 71 -5.51 8.23 -40.10
CA LYS A 71 -4.35 9.05 -40.46
C LYS A 71 -3.73 9.75 -39.24
N PRO A 72 -2.42 9.60 -38.99
CA PRO A 72 -1.71 10.48 -38.06
C PRO A 72 -1.61 11.89 -38.68
N MET A 73 -2.01 12.93 -37.95
CA MET A 73 -1.99 14.31 -38.46
C MET A 73 -0.70 15.04 -38.10
N ASP A 74 -0.37 15.10 -36.80
CA ASP A 74 0.81 15.77 -36.26
C ASP A 74 1.27 15.02 -35.01
N LYS A 75 2.42 15.39 -34.42
CA LYS A 75 3.05 14.71 -33.27
C LYS A 75 2.13 14.47 -32.06
N LYS A 76 1.00 15.17 -31.96
CA LYS A 76 0.05 15.04 -30.85
C LYS A 76 -1.38 14.72 -31.30
N LYS A 77 -1.68 14.69 -32.61
CA LYS A 77 -3.05 14.60 -33.13
C LYS A 77 -3.21 13.47 -34.13
N VAL A 78 -4.25 12.66 -33.95
CA VAL A 78 -4.58 11.54 -34.82
C VAL A 78 -6.04 11.60 -35.24
N LEU A 79 -6.30 11.28 -36.51
CA LEU A 79 -7.65 11.09 -37.03
C LEU A 79 -8.09 9.65 -36.80
N VAL A 80 -9.06 9.48 -35.90
CA VAL A 80 -9.65 8.18 -35.53
C VAL A 80 -11.08 8.11 -36.07
N LYS A 81 -11.45 6.95 -36.62
CA LYS A 81 -12.82 6.63 -37.04
C LYS A 81 -13.44 5.72 -35.99
N VAL A 82 -14.52 6.18 -35.35
CA VAL A 82 -15.29 5.43 -34.35
C VAL A 82 -16.67 5.14 -34.93
N HIS A 83 -17.12 3.89 -34.86
CA HIS A 83 -18.48 3.50 -35.25
C HIS A 83 -19.34 3.40 -33.98
N PRO A 84 -20.51 4.06 -33.86
CA PRO A 84 -21.33 4.69 -34.90
C PRO A 84 -21.09 6.21 -35.15
N GLU A 85 -20.22 6.88 -34.40
CA GLU A 85 -20.25 8.35 -34.24
C GLU A 85 -19.41 9.18 -35.26
N GLY A 86 -18.61 8.55 -36.12
CA GLY A 86 -17.92 9.24 -37.23
C GLY A 86 -16.41 9.42 -37.04
N LYS A 87 -15.84 10.45 -37.67
CA LYS A 87 -14.38 10.73 -37.64
C LYS A 87 -14.08 11.85 -36.64
N PHE A 88 -13.15 11.59 -35.73
CA PHE A 88 -12.73 12.53 -34.70
C PHE A 88 -11.22 12.75 -34.74
N VAL A 89 -10.80 13.97 -34.40
CA VAL A 89 -9.39 14.27 -34.14
C VAL A 89 -9.18 14.13 -32.64
N VAL A 90 -8.36 13.17 -32.23
CA VAL A 90 -8.06 12.88 -30.82
C VAL A 90 -6.61 13.25 -30.53
N ASP A 91 -6.38 13.84 -29.35
CA ASP A 91 -5.03 14.13 -28.86
C ASP A 91 -4.41 12.86 -28.25
N ILE A 92 -3.16 12.57 -28.59
CA ILE A 92 -2.41 11.44 -28.03
C ILE A 92 -1.82 11.83 -26.65
N ASP A 93 -1.85 10.90 -25.70
CA ASP A 93 -1.16 11.08 -24.43
C ASP A 93 0.37 11.11 -24.62
N LYS A 94 1.07 11.89 -23.81
CA LYS A 94 2.53 12.06 -23.85
C LYS A 94 3.30 10.76 -23.63
N ASN A 95 2.65 9.73 -23.10
CA ASN A 95 3.23 8.41 -22.85
C ASN A 95 3.23 7.47 -24.08
N ILE A 96 2.57 7.85 -25.18
CA ILE A 96 2.47 7.02 -26.39
C ILE A 96 3.26 7.69 -27.52
N ASP A 97 4.19 6.95 -28.12
CA ASP A 97 4.97 7.41 -29.26
C ASP A 97 4.20 7.25 -30.57
N ILE A 98 4.21 8.29 -31.40
CA ILE A 98 3.46 8.35 -32.67
C ILE A 98 3.94 7.33 -33.72
N ASN A 99 5.14 6.78 -33.54
CA ASN A 99 5.71 5.80 -34.47
C ASN A 99 5.07 4.42 -34.35
N ASP A 100 4.48 4.09 -33.19
CA ASP A 100 3.74 2.85 -32.98
C ASP A 100 2.30 2.95 -33.52
N VAL A 101 1.85 4.16 -33.85
CA VAL A 101 0.53 4.42 -34.41
C VAL A 101 0.58 4.28 -35.93
N THR A 102 0.52 3.04 -36.41
CA THR A 102 0.42 2.75 -37.84
C THR A 102 -1.02 2.92 -38.34
N PRO A 103 -1.26 3.72 -39.39
CA PRO A 103 -2.57 3.77 -40.05
C PRO A 103 -2.84 2.45 -40.80
N ASN A 104 -4.11 2.05 -40.83
CA ASN A 104 -4.59 0.90 -41.62
C ASN A 104 -5.28 1.40 -42.90
#